data_AF-A0A847FRM7-F1
#
_entry.id   AF-A0A847FRM7-F1
#
_cell.length_a   1.000
_cell.length_b   1.000
_cell.length_c   1.000
_cell.angle_alpha   90.00
_cell.angle_beta   90.00
_cell.angle_gamma   90.00
#
_symmetry.space_group_name_H-M   'P 1'
#
loop_
_entity.id
_entity.type
_entity.pdbx_description
1 polymer ?
#
loop_
_entity_poly.entity_id
_entity_poly.type
_entity_poly.pdbx_seq_one_letter_code
_entity_poly.pdbx_strand_id
1 'polypeptide(L)' 'MREKTERPITCAQGTHVLVGQDTDRLCAEVQRALDRNGHAGKIPPLWDSCAGERIAKVILTGSVSESS' A
#
# COMPACT_ATOMS: atom_id res chain seq x y z
N MET A 1 -18.30 8.88 2.00
CA MET A 1 -17.81 7.63 2.62
C MET A 1 -17.04 6.86 1.54
N ARG A 2 -15.87 6.26 1.84
CA ARG A 2 -15.13 5.46 0.84
C ARG A 2 -15.74 4.06 0.80
N GLU A 3 -16.02 3.54 -0.40
CA GLU A 3 -16.71 2.25 -0.58
C GLU A 3 -15.89 1.03 -0.10
N LYS A 4 -14.56 1.15 0.00
CA LYS A 4 -13.66 0.10 0.48
C LYS A 4 -12.56 0.69 1.36
N THR A 5 -12.14 -0.09 2.38
CA THR A 5 -11.04 0.24 3.30
C THR A 5 -9.66 -0.05 2.70
N GLU A 6 -9.62 -0.83 1.62
CA GLU A 6 -8.39 -1.15 0.91
C GLU A 6 -7.91 0.00 0.03
N ARG A 7 -6.58 0.17 -0.06
CA ARG A 7 -5.95 1.19 -0.89
C ARG A 7 -5.69 0.58 -2.27
N PRO A 8 -6.13 1.20 -3.39
CA PRO A 8 -5.96 0.60 -4.72
C PRO A 8 -4.53 0.16 -5.07
N ILE A 9 -3.52 0.86 -4.53
CA ILE A 9 -2.10 0.55 -4.71
C ILE A 9 -1.68 -0.79 -4.10
N THR A 10 -2.32 -1.25 -3.02
CA THR A 10 -1.97 -2.53 -2.37
C THR A 10 -2.41 -3.73 -3.19
N CYS A 11 -3.42 -3.57 -4.04
CA CYS A 11 -3.83 -4.60 -5.00
C CYS A 11 -3.06 -4.49 -6.32
N ALA A 12 -2.84 -3.27 -6.82
CA ALA A 12 -2.19 -3.05 -8.11
C ALA A 12 -0.67 -3.32 -8.08
N GLN A 13 -0.03 -3.06 -6.95
CA GLN A 13 1.42 -3.22 -6.79
C GLN A 13 1.79 -4.17 -5.65
N GLY A 14 0.95 -4.32 -4.63
CA GLY A 14 1.21 -5.23 -3.52
C GLY A 14 0.80 -6.67 -3.81
N THR A 15 0.75 -7.47 -2.75
CA THR A 15 0.36 -8.89 -2.80
C THR A 15 -1.12 -9.11 -2.53
N HIS A 16 -1.89 -8.04 -2.29
CA HIS A 16 -3.28 -8.16 -1.88
C HIS A 16 -4.17 -8.49 -3.08
N VAL A 17 -5.11 -9.41 -2.88
CA VAL A 17 -6.11 -9.80 -3.88
C VAL A 17 -7.49 -9.59 -3.32
N LEU A 18 -8.31 -8.77 -3.99
CA LEU A 18 -9.70 -8.57 -3.60
C LEU A 18 -10.59 -9.66 -4.20
N VAL A 19 -11.08 -10.55 -3.35
CA VAL A 19 -11.87 -11.72 -3.74
C VAL A 19 -13.37 -11.43 -3.81
N GLY A 20 -13.87 -10.46 -3.04
CA GLY A 20 -15.31 -10.16 -2.95
C GLY A 20 -16.04 -11.13 -2.03
N GLN A 21 -17.26 -11.53 -2.39
CA GLN A 21 -18.11 -12.47 -1.62
C GLN A 21 -18.13 -13.89 -2.20
N ASP A 22 -17.24 -14.20 -3.14
CA ASP A 22 -17.13 -15.50 -3.77
C ASP A 22 -16.23 -16.43 -2.94
N THR A 23 -16.85 -17.41 -2.28
CA THR A 23 -16.17 -18.37 -1.40
C THR A 23 -15.24 -19.31 -2.17
N ASP A 24 -15.62 -19.73 -3.37
CA ASP A 24 -14.80 -20.65 -4.17
C ASP A 24 -13.51 -19.96 -4.61
N ARG A 25 -13.64 -18.69 -5.02
CA ARG A 25 -12.51 -17.85 -5.35
C ARG A 25 -11.63 -17.55 -4.14
N LEU A 26 -12.20 -17.44 -2.94
CA LEU A 26 -11.43 -17.28 -1.69
C LEU A 26 -10.57 -18.52 -1.44
N CYS A 27 -11.15 -19.71 -1.52
CA CYS A 27 -10.41 -20.95 -1.33
C CYS A 27 -9.26 -21.09 -2.35
N ALA A 28 -9.49 -20.72 -3.61
CA ALA A 28 -8.46 -20.76 -4.65
C ALA A 28 -7.31 -19.78 -4.37
N GLU A 29 -7.60 -18.53 -3.98
CA GLU A 29 -6.55 -17.54 -3.66
C GLU A 29 -5.79 -17.89 -2.39
N VAL A 30 -6.45 -18.47 -1.39
CA VAL A 30 -5.78 -18.96 -0.17
C VAL A 30 -4.78 -20.05 -0.51
N GLN A 31 -5.15 -21.04 -1.34
CA GLN A 31 -4.23 -22.10 -1.77
C GLN A 31 -3.03 -21.53 -2.54
N ARG A 32 -3.27 -20.61 -3.50
CA ARG A 32 -2.20 -19.92 -4.23
C ARG A 32 -1.23 -19.17 -3.31
N ALA A 33 -1.75 -18.50 -2.28
CA ALA A 33 -0.93 -17.77 -1.31
C ALA A 33 -0.06 -18.72 -0.47
N LEU A 34 -0.62 -19.84 -0.01
CA LEU A 34 0.09 -20.86 0.77
C LEU A 34 1.18 -21.56 -0.02
N ASP A 35 0.91 -21.86 -1.30
CA ASP A 35 1.88 -22.48 -2.22
C ASP A 35 3.02 -21.54 -2.64
N ARG A 36 3.07 -20.31 -2.09
CA ARG A 36 3.98 -19.22 -2.50
C ARG A 36 3.91 -18.90 -4.00
N ASN A 37 2.81 -19.26 -4.64
CA ASN A 37 2.54 -19.00 -6.06
C ASN A 37 1.58 -17.79 -6.23
N GLY A 38 1.44 -16.98 -5.18
CA GLY A 38 0.71 -15.72 -5.21
C GLY A 38 1.48 -14.62 -5.96
N HIS A 39 0.81 -13.48 -6.19
CA HIS A 39 1.42 -12.33 -6.86
C HIS A 39 2.71 -11.89 -6.14
N ALA A 40 3.84 -11.87 -6.86
CA ALA A 40 5.07 -11.26 -6.38
C ALA A 40 4.88 -9.73 -6.36
N GLY A 41 4.36 -9.22 -5.25
CA GLY A 41 4.13 -7.80 -5.05
C GLY A 41 5.44 -7.01 -5.17
N LYS A 42 5.33 -5.80 -5.71
CA LYS A 42 6.37 -4.77 -5.71
C LYS A 42 6.12 -3.82 -4.55
N ILE A 43 7.20 -3.33 -3.94
CA ILE A 43 7.10 -2.28 -2.93
C ILE A 43 6.70 -0.98 -3.66
N PRO A 44 5.56 -0.34 -3.30
CA PRO A 44 5.18 0.92 -3.91
C PRO A 44 6.23 2.01 -3.70
N PRO A 45 6.33 2.99 -4.60
CA PRO A 45 7.25 4.11 -4.44
C PRO A 45 7.06 4.81 -3.08
N LEU A 46 8.17 5.19 -2.44
CA LEU A 46 8.22 5.89 -1.14
C LEU A 46 7.73 5.06 0.07
N TRP A 47 7.53 3.75 -0.08
CA TRP A 47 7.30 2.82 1.04
C TRP A 47 8.63 2.22 1.52
N ASP A 48 9.63 3.09 1.61
CA ASP A 48 11.01 2.80 2.03
C ASP A 48 11.21 2.98 3.55
N SER A 49 10.13 3.12 4.31
CA SER A 49 10.13 3.44 5.75
C SER A 49 10.77 4.79 6.12
N CYS A 50 11.21 5.60 5.15
CA CYS A 50 11.85 6.90 5.38
C CYS A 50 10.86 8.07 5.43
N ALA A 51 9.60 7.80 5.80
CA ALA A 51 8.56 8.82 5.82
C ALA A 51 8.83 9.89 6.89
N GLY A 52 9.34 9.47 8.06
CA GLY A 52 9.65 10.38 9.16
C GLY A 52 10.73 11.40 8.80
N GLU A 53 11.81 10.94 8.16
CA GLU A 53 12.94 11.76 7.71
C GLU A 53 12.49 12.77 6.66
N ARG A 54 11.64 12.34 5.71
CA ARG A 54 11.07 13.25 4.71
C ARG A 54 10.19 14.32 5.34
N ILE A 55 9.34 13.94 6.29
CA ILE A 55 8.46 14.88 7.01
C ILE A 55 9.30 15.88 7.81
N ALA A 56 10.27 15.40 8.58
CA ALA A 56 11.17 16.25 9.37
C ALA A 56 11.92 17.24 8.48
N LYS A 57 12.42 16.79 7.31
CA LYS A 57 13.06 17.66 6.32
C LYS A 57 12.12 18.80 5.91
N VAL A 58 10.88 18.50 5.51
CA VAL A 58 9.91 19.53 5.10
C VAL A 58 9.63 20.54 6.21
N ILE A 59 9.45 20.09 7.45
CA ILE A 59 9.21 20.97 8.60
C ILE A 59 10.41 21.89 8.87
N LEU A 60 11.62 21.33 8.83
CA LEU A 60 12.86 22.09 9.06
C LEU A 60 13.20 23.05 7.92
N THR A 61 12.85 22.71 6.67
CA THR A 61 13.11 23.57 5.50
C THR A 61 11.97 24.57 5.22
N GLY A 62 10.77 24.29 5.71
CA GLY A 62 9.55 25.07 5.46
C GLY A 62 9.31 26.23 6.42
N SER A 63 10.18 26.44 7.42
CA SER A 63 10.06 27.51 8.42
C SER A 63 10.72 28.84 8.02
N VAL A 64 11.07 29.04 6.74
CA VAL A 64 11.53 30.35 6.23
C VAL A 64 10.67 30.78 5.05
N SER A 65 9.50 31.35 5.35
CA SER A 65 8.84 32.39 4.54
C SER A 65 7.65 32.98 5.29
N GLU A 66 7.92 33.60 6.45
CA GLU A 66 7.14 34.76 6.90
C GLU A 66 8.10 35.94 6.96
N SER A 67 8.18 36.67 5.85
CA SER A 67 8.77 38.01 5.75
C SER A 67 8.10 38.69 4.56
N SER A 68 7.06 39.46 4.87
CA SER A 68 6.64 40.76 4.29
C SER A 68 5.14 40.96 4.42
#